data_AF-A0AB39WSD8-F1
#
_entry.id   AF-A0AB39WSD8-F1
#
_cell.length_a   1.000
_cell.length_b   1.000
_cell.length_c   1.000
_cell.angle_alpha   90.00
_cell.angle_beta   90.00
_cell.angle_gamma   90.00
#
_symmetry.space_group_name_H-M   'P 1'
#
loop_
_entity.id
_entity.type
_entity.pdbx_description
1 polymer ?
#
loop_
_entity_poly.entity_id
_entity_poly.type
_entity_poly.pdbx_seq_one_letter_code
_entity_poly.pdbx_strand_id
1 'polypeptide(L)'
;MKNVFKLSIILLVLAFASCKDNKTETKSEVNSEKTADNQLYSCPMHPKVTGAKGEACSVCGMSLSEPVVEAKPVIEAVKEVEIIKSNSSFSIDPILDNYLKLKNALTKDDSKGAAEAGKELYATLKNSNSDKIEANIKKTYADITDDAKEHAEHIGDNAGKIDHQREHFAMLSKDVNDLIKIFGTDKKIYKDYCPMYDQGKSGYWISEVKDIKNPYYGSEMLTCGGITKEW
;
A
#
# COMPACT_ATOMS: atom_id res chain seq x y z
N MET A 1 -11.28 52.49 32.54
CA MET A 1 -12.55 52.39 33.31
C MET A 1 -13.11 50.99 33.04
N LYS A 2 -12.67 49.95 33.76
CA LYS A 2 -13.24 49.42 35.02
C LYS A 2 -14.78 49.29 34.99
N ASN A 3 -15.25 48.05 35.10
CA ASN A 3 -16.51 47.52 35.70
C ASN A 3 -16.77 46.14 35.03
N VAL A 4 -16.53 44.92 35.55
CA VAL A 4 -16.58 44.27 36.87
C VAL A 4 -17.93 44.38 37.59
N PHE A 5 -18.52 43.21 37.89
CA PHE A 5 -19.69 42.85 38.76
C PHE A 5 -20.79 42.10 37.98
N LYS A 6 -21.35 40.93 38.38
CA LYS A 6 -21.36 40.12 39.61
C LYS A 6 -21.62 38.64 39.31
N LEU A 7 -21.09 37.78 40.19
CA LEU A 7 -21.47 36.39 40.46
C LEU A 7 -22.99 36.24 40.71
N SER A 8 -23.53 35.09 40.32
CA SER A 8 -24.55 34.41 41.13
C SER A 8 -24.42 32.89 41.00
N ILE A 9 -24.17 32.27 42.16
CA ILE A 9 -24.01 30.85 42.43
C ILE A 9 -25.39 30.28 42.74
N ILE A 10 -25.80 29.17 42.10
CA ILE A 10 -26.82 28.28 42.68
C ILE A 10 -26.34 26.84 42.51
N LEU A 11 -25.92 26.28 43.64
CA LEU A 11 -25.63 24.88 43.90
C LEU A 11 -26.97 24.21 44.25
N LEU A 12 -27.36 23.13 43.57
CA LEU A 12 -28.44 22.25 44.06
C LEU A 12 -27.96 20.80 44.01
N VAL A 13 -27.46 20.35 45.16
CA VAL A 13 -27.19 18.95 45.47
C VAL A 13 -28.49 18.33 45.96
N LEU A 14 -28.93 17.24 45.34
CA LEU A 14 -29.89 16.31 45.93
C LEU A 14 -29.31 14.90 45.82
N ALA A 15 -28.87 14.40 46.96
CA ALA A 15 -28.62 12.99 47.21
C ALA A 15 -29.87 12.40 47.88
N PHE A 16 -30.35 11.26 47.38
CA PHE A 16 -31.19 10.35 48.16
C PHE A 16 -30.60 8.94 48.06
N ALA A 17 -30.37 8.37 49.23
CA ALA A 17 -29.86 7.02 49.44
C ALA A 17 -31.00 6.05 49.76
N SER A 18 -31.01 4.94 49.00
CA SER A 18 -31.11 3.53 49.42
C SER A 18 -32.32 2.92 50.18
N CYS A 19 -32.55 1.65 49.79
CA CYS A 19 -33.25 0.51 50.44
C CYS A 19 -34.77 0.39 50.22
N LYS A 20 -35.41 -0.79 50.02
CA LYS A 20 -35.02 -2.21 49.96
C LYS A 20 -36.31 -3.07 49.75
N ASP A 21 -36.17 -4.22 49.04
CA ASP A 21 -37.02 -5.44 48.96
C ASP A 21 -38.46 -5.36 48.36
N ASN A 22 -39.01 -6.32 47.59
CA ASN A 22 -38.83 -7.78 47.55
C ASN A 22 -39.40 -8.45 46.27
N LYS A 23 -38.77 -9.56 45.86
CA LYS A 23 -39.26 -10.79 45.16
C LYS A 23 -40.18 -10.67 43.91
N THR A 24 -39.84 -11.33 42.80
CA THR A 24 -40.10 -12.78 42.63
C THR A 24 -39.01 -13.50 41.82
N GLU A 25 -38.67 -14.69 42.32
CA GLU A 25 -37.76 -15.71 41.84
C GLU A 25 -38.15 -16.22 40.43
N THR A 26 -37.23 -16.75 39.61
CA THR A 26 -37.01 -18.21 39.56
C THR A 26 -35.63 -18.55 38.97
N LYS A 27 -34.81 -19.13 39.85
CA LYS A 27 -33.85 -20.25 39.72
C LYS A 27 -32.75 -20.24 38.65
N SER A 28 -31.57 -20.00 39.17
CA SER A 28 -30.27 -20.62 38.86
C SER A 28 -30.33 -22.14 38.63
N GLU A 29 -29.43 -22.68 37.81
CA GLU A 29 -28.21 -23.38 38.27
C GLU A 29 -27.23 -23.66 37.11
N VAL A 30 -25.98 -23.19 37.29
CA VAL A 30 -24.65 -23.87 37.17
C VAL A 30 -24.46 -24.78 35.93
N ASN A 31 -23.41 -24.73 35.09
CA ASN A 31 -21.97 -24.54 35.33
C ASN A 31 -21.19 -24.44 33.99
N SER A 32 -19.92 -24.08 34.13
CA SER A 32 -18.75 -24.49 33.32
C SER A 32 -18.45 -23.81 31.99
N GLU A 33 -17.40 -22.99 32.05
CA GLU A 33 -16.21 -23.00 31.18
C GLU A 33 -16.26 -23.94 29.95
N LYS A 34 -16.17 -23.35 28.74
CA LYS A 34 -15.15 -23.71 27.73
C LYS A 34 -15.25 -22.80 26.48
N THR A 35 -14.13 -22.13 26.21
CA THR A 35 -13.49 -21.81 24.91
C THR A 35 -14.23 -22.09 23.58
N ALA A 36 -13.93 -21.22 22.59
CA ALA A 36 -14.20 -21.28 21.15
C ALA A 36 -15.58 -20.69 20.76
N ASP A 37 -15.73 -19.73 19.86
CA ASP A 37 -14.99 -19.37 18.66
C ASP A 37 -15.36 -17.91 18.30
N ASN A 38 -14.41 -17.07 17.89
CA ASN A 38 -14.62 -15.64 17.65
C ASN A 38 -15.20 -15.40 16.24
N GLN A 39 -16.27 -16.12 15.91
CA GLN A 39 -16.87 -16.14 14.57
C GLN A 39 -17.59 -14.82 14.29
N LEU A 40 -16.97 -13.97 13.46
CA LEU A 40 -17.58 -12.74 12.95
C LEU A 40 -18.55 -13.04 11.81
N TYR A 41 -19.47 -12.12 11.56
CA TYR A 41 -20.47 -12.17 10.50
C TYR A 41 -20.41 -10.89 9.65
N SER A 42 -20.67 -10.99 8.36
CA SER A 42 -20.64 -9.90 7.40
C SER A 42 -22.02 -9.57 6.84
N CYS A 43 -22.15 -8.35 6.29
CA CYS A 43 -23.35 -7.93 5.59
C CYS A 43 -23.37 -8.55 4.19
N PRO A 44 -24.47 -9.21 3.76
CA PRO A 44 -24.58 -9.82 2.42
C PRO A 44 -24.29 -8.85 1.25
N MET A 45 -24.56 -7.56 1.46
CA MET A 45 -24.34 -6.49 0.47
C MET A 45 -23.03 -5.71 0.69
N HIS A 46 -22.43 -5.81 1.87
CA HIS A 46 -21.18 -5.12 2.22
C HIS A 46 -20.26 -6.07 3.00
N PRO A 47 -19.61 -7.04 2.33
CA PRO A 47 -18.84 -8.10 3.00
C PRO A 47 -17.68 -7.59 3.89
N LYS A 48 -17.29 -6.32 3.73
CA LYS A 48 -16.26 -5.64 4.54
C LYS A 48 -16.79 -5.08 5.88
N VAL A 49 -18.11 -5.00 6.07
CA VAL A 49 -18.73 -4.62 7.36
C VAL A 49 -18.94 -5.90 8.16
N THR A 50 -18.19 -6.05 9.25
CA THR A 50 -18.18 -7.26 10.07
C THR A 50 -18.52 -6.96 11.53
N GLY A 51 -19.14 -7.91 12.21
CA GLY A 51 -19.57 -7.78 13.60
C GLY A 51 -20.16 -9.08 14.13
N ALA A 52 -20.89 -9.01 15.25
CA ALA A 52 -21.58 -10.18 15.76
C ALA A 52 -22.79 -10.55 14.89
N LYS A 53 -23.19 -11.81 14.92
CA LYS A 53 -24.35 -12.29 14.16
C LYS A 53 -25.60 -11.49 14.53
N GLY A 54 -26.29 -10.94 13.53
CA GLY A 54 -27.55 -10.22 13.69
C GLY A 54 -27.40 -8.73 13.98
N GLU A 55 -26.19 -8.21 14.19
CA GLU A 55 -25.97 -6.76 14.34
C GLU A 55 -26.41 -5.99 13.09
N ALA A 56 -26.82 -4.74 13.26
CA ALA A 56 -27.20 -3.89 12.14
C ALA A 56 -25.95 -3.38 11.40
N CYS A 57 -25.89 -3.59 10.09
CA CYS A 57 -24.86 -3.04 9.23
C CYS A 57 -24.85 -1.51 9.30
N SER A 58 -23.70 -0.91 9.58
CA SER A 58 -23.54 0.55 9.69
C SER A 58 -23.78 1.31 8.37
N VAL A 59 -23.75 0.60 7.24
CA VAL A 59 -23.92 1.21 5.90
C VAL A 59 -25.38 1.17 5.45
N CYS A 60 -26.07 0.03 5.62
CA CYS A 60 -27.42 -0.17 5.06
C CYS A 60 -28.48 -0.62 6.09
N GLY A 61 -28.11 -0.80 7.35
CA GLY A 61 -29.04 -1.17 8.43
C GLY A 61 -29.51 -2.63 8.43
N MET A 62 -29.18 -3.43 7.41
CA MET A 62 -29.51 -4.85 7.36
C MET A 62 -28.66 -5.67 8.33
N SER A 63 -29.20 -6.79 8.81
CA SER A 63 -28.50 -7.66 9.75
C SER A 63 -27.28 -8.36 9.13
N LEU A 64 -26.20 -8.48 9.90
CA LEU A 64 -25.03 -9.30 9.55
C LEU A 64 -25.39 -10.78 9.68
N SER A 65 -25.38 -11.52 8.57
CA SER A 65 -25.91 -12.88 8.53
C SER A 65 -24.93 -13.92 7.99
N GLU A 66 -23.96 -13.49 7.19
CA GLU A 66 -23.02 -14.41 6.53
C GLU A 66 -21.80 -14.61 7.43
N PRO A 67 -21.47 -15.85 7.84
CA PRO A 67 -20.28 -16.08 8.63
C PRO A 67 -19.06 -15.60 7.84
N VAL A 68 -18.24 -14.76 8.47
CA VAL A 68 -16.89 -14.46 8.00
C VAL A 68 -16.09 -15.73 8.24
N VAL A 69 -16.17 -16.67 7.30
CA VAL A 69 -15.15 -17.71 7.23
C VAL A 69 -13.84 -16.96 7.23
N GLU A 70 -12.97 -17.22 8.22
CA GLU A 70 -11.64 -16.66 8.20
C GLU A 70 -11.05 -17.06 6.85
N ALA A 71 -11.05 -16.11 5.91
CA ALA A 71 -10.18 -16.18 4.78
C ALA A 71 -8.80 -16.10 5.41
N LYS A 72 -8.22 -17.27 5.71
CA LYS A 72 -6.77 -17.47 5.65
C LYS A 72 -6.30 -16.55 4.55
N PRO A 73 -5.34 -15.66 4.81
CA PRO A 73 -4.97 -14.64 3.86
C PRO A 73 -4.85 -15.33 2.52
N VAL A 74 -5.76 -15.00 1.61
CA VAL A 74 -5.59 -15.38 0.22
C VAL A 74 -4.49 -14.44 -0.23
N ILE A 75 -3.28 -14.82 0.18
CA ILE A 75 -2.12 -14.78 -0.67
C ILE A 75 -2.64 -15.51 -1.91
N GLU A 76 -3.24 -14.75 -2.83
CA GLU A 76 -3.12 -15.13 -4.22
C GLU A 76 -1.66 -15.50 -4.36
N ALA A 77 -1.41 -16.74 -4.75
CA ALA A 77 -0.08 -17.21 -5.05
C ALA A 77 0.42 -16.37 -6.23
N VAL A 78 0.87 -15.14 -5.94
CA VAL A 78 2.03 -14.57 -6.59
C VAL A 78 3.06 -15.64 -6.32
N LYS A 79 3.37 -16.44 -7.34
CA LYS A 79 4.61 -17.20 -7.34
C LYS A 79 5.65 -16.20 -6.88
N GLU A 80 6.15 -16.37 -5.67
CA GLU A 80 7.44 -15.83 -5.31
C GLU A 80 8.37 -16.52 -6.30
N VAL A 81 8.63 -15.84 -7.42
CA VAL A 81 9.58 -16.31 -8.42
C VAL A 81 10.86 -16.45 -7.62
N GLU A 82 11.35 -17.68 -7.50
CA GLU A 82 12.62 -17.95 -6.87
C GLU A 82 13.67 -17.14 -7.65
N ILE A 83 14.06 -15.98 -7.11
CA ILE A 83 14.88 -15.03 -7.85
C ILE A 83 16.30 -15.60 -7.89
N ILE A 84 16.65 -16.14 -9.06
CA ILE A 84 17.99 -16.57 -9.37
C ILE A 84 18.84 -15.32 -9.58
N LYS A 85 19.81 -15.09 -8.68
CA LYS A 85 20.78 -14.01 -8.85
C LYS A 85 21.70 -14.31 -10.03
N SER A 86 21.91 -13.33 -10.89
CA SER A 86 22.87 -13.39 -11.99
C SER A 86 24.29 -13.27 -11.45
N ASN A 87 25.23 -13.98 -12.09
CA ASN A 87 26.68 -13.81 -11.91
C ASN A 87 27.33 -13.18 -13.15
N SER A 88 26.52 -12.68 -14.10
CA SER A 88 27.00 -12.08 -15.33
C SER A 88 27.51 -10.65 -15.12
N SER A 89 28.26 -10.14 -16.12
CA SER A 89 28.66 -8.73 -16.17
C SER A 89 27.57 -7.82 -16.75
N PHE A 90 26.31 -8.29 -16.84
CA PHE A 90 25.21 -7.47 -17.33
C PHE A 90 24.86 -6.41 -16.28
N SER A 91 24.72 -5.15 -16.70
CA SER A 91 24.37 -4.05 -15.80
C SER A 91 23.01 -3.48 -16.17
N ILE A 92 22.20 -3.25 -15.14
CA ILE A 92 20.91 -2.57 -15.22
C ILE A 92 21.02 -1.06 -14.94
N ASP A 93 22.22 -0.54 -14.68
CA ASP A 93 22.39 0.86 -14.27
C ASP A 93 21.80 1.87 -15.25
N PRO A 94 21.88 1.70 -16.59
CA PRO A 94 21.21 2.61 -17.52
C PRO A 94 19.69 2.59 -17.38
N ILE A 95 19.10 1.43 -17.09
CA ILE A 95 17.65 1.28 -16.84
C ILE A 95 17.31 1.99 -15.53
N LEU A 96 18.08 1.75 -14.48
CA LEU A 96 17.89 2.36 -13.18
C LEU A 96 18.03 3.89 -13.23
N ASP A 97 19.01 4.43 -13.95
CA ASP A 97 19.20 5.88 -14.08
C ASP A 97 18.00 6.57 -14.75
N ASN A 98 17.45 5.99 -15.81
CA ASN A 98 16.25 6.53 -16.46
C ASN A 98 14.99 6.36 -15.61
N TYR A 99 14.86 5.24 -14.89
CA TYR A 99 13.82 5.07 -13.88
C TYR A 99 13.89 6.16 -12.79
N LEU A 100 15.09 6.48 -12.28
CA LEU A 100 15.28 7.50 -11.24
C LEU A 100 14.95 8.91 -11.76
N LYS A 101 15.30 9.24 -13.01
CA LYS A 101 14.86 10.49 -13.65
C LYS A 101 13.33 10.60 -13.68
N LEU A 102 12.67 9.53 -14.12
CA LEU A 102 11.20 9.45 -14.17
C LEU A 102 10.59 9.62 -12.78
N LYS A 103 11.07 8.84 -11.79
CA LYS A 103 10.66 8.95 -10.38
C LYS A 103 10.79 10.39 -9.90
N ASN A 104 11.93 11.02 -10.14
CA ASN A 104 12.21 12.39 -9.69
C ASN A 104 11.31 13.45 -10.36
N ALA A 105 10.92 13.25 -11.61
CA ALA A 105 9.92 14.13 -12.25
C ALA A 105 8.56 14.01 -11.56
N LEU A 106 8.11 12.78 -11.25
CA LEU A 106 6.84 12.54 -10.55
C LEU A 106 6.81 13.13 -9.13
N THR A 107 7.94 13.16 -8.42
CA THR A 107 8.03 13.83 -7.10
C THR A 107 7.83 15.35 -7.16
N LYS A 108 7.95 15.95 -8.36
CA LYS A 108 7.81 17.39 -8.59
C LYS A 108 6.50 17.74 -9.30
N ASP A 109 5.58 16.78 -9.41
CA ASP A 109 4.36 16.89 -10.23
C ASP A 109 4.64 17.23 -11.71
N ASP A 110 5.85 16.94 -12.20
CA ASP A 110 6.26 17.25 -13.56
C ASP A 110 5.84 16.14 -14.52
N SER A 111 4.57 16.18 -14.93
CA SER A 111 4.00 15.20 -15.85
C SER A 111 4.66 15.18 -17.24
N LYS A 112 5.22 16.31 -17.69
CA LYS A 112 5.92 16.39 -18.99
C LYS A 112 7.32 15.79 -18.89
N GLY A 113 8.08 16.16 -17.87
CA GLY A 113 9.38 15.55 -17.58
C GLY A 113 9.27 14.05 -17.32
N ALA A 114 8.18 13.61 -16.66
CA ALA A 114 7.90 12.19 -16.49
C ALA A 114 7.66 11.48 -17.84
N ALA A 115 6.88 12.10 -18.74
CA ALA A 115 6.68 11.54 -20.08
C ALA A 115 7.99 11.46 -20.90
N GLU A 116 8.82 12.50 -20.84
CA GLU A 116 10.13 12.50 -21.51
C GLU A 116 11.04 11.38 -20.96
N ALA A 117 11.16 11.28 -19.64
CA ALA A 117 11.94 10.23 -19.00
C ALA A 117 11.39 8.82 -19.25
N GLY A 118 10.05 8.66 -19.35
CA GLY A 118 9.40 7.40 -19.73
C GLY A 118 9.80 6.94 -21.13
N LYS A 119 9.86 7.87 -22.11
CA LYS A 119 10.33 7.58 -23.47
C LYS A 119 11.81 7.19 -23.50
N GLU A 120 12.65 7.89 -22.72
CA GLU A 120 14.06 7.52 -22.57
C GLU A 120 14.22 6.11 -21.99
N LEU A 121 13.46 5.79 -20.93
CA LEU A 121 13.47 4.48 -20.29
C LEU A 121 13.01 3.37 -21.25
N TYR A 122 11.91 3.58 -21.98
CA TYR A 122 11.43 2.66 -23.01
C TYR A 122 12.53 2.37 -24.05
N ALA A 123 13.17 3.43 -24.55
CA ALA A 123 14.26 3.30 -25.53
C ALA A 123 15.46 2.52 -24.95
N THR A 124 15.81 2.75 -23.67
CA THR A 124 16.86 1.98 -22.98
C THR A 124 16.50 0.51 -22.85
N LEU A 125 15.28 0.19 -22.43
CA LEU A 125 14.81 -1.18 -22.29
C LEU A 125 14.83 -1.91 -23.64
N LYS A 126 14.34 -1.27 -24.69
CA LYS A 126 14.33 -1.80 -26.06
C LYS A 126 15.72 -2.11 -26.61
N ASN A 127 16.71 -1.30 -26.27
CA ASN A 127 18.09 -1.42 -26.78
C ASN A 127 19.04 -2.16 -25.83
N SER A 128 18.53 -2.71 -24.71
CA SER A 128 19.35 -3.42 -23.74
C SER A 128 19.92 -4.72 -24.34
N ASN A 129 21.24 -4.86 -24.36
CA ASN A 129 21.89 -6.06 -24.90
C ASN A 129 21.86 -7.20 -23.87
N SER A 130 20.93 -8.14 -24.06
CA SER A 130 20.75 -9.34 -23.23
C SER A 130 21.71 -10.51 -23.55
N ASP A 131 22.67 -10.36 -24.45
CA ASP A 131 23.57 -11.45 -24.88
C ASP A 131 24.36 -12.06 -23.72
N LYS A 132 24.74 -11.20 -22.76
CA LYS A 132 25.54 -11.57 -21.59
C LYS A 132 24.72 -12.18 -20.45
N ILE A 133 23.40 -12.24 -20.57
CA ILE A 133 22.51 -12.82 -19.55
C ILE A 133 22.53 -14.35 -19.66
N GLU A 134 22.59 -15.03 -18.54
CA GLU A 134 22.60 -16.49 -18.48
C GLU A 134 21.30 -17.09 -19.03
N ALA A 135 21.39 -18.22 -19.72
CA ALA A 135 20.25 -18.82 -20.43
C ALA A 135 19.04 -19.12 -19.51
N ASN A 136 19.29 -19.48 -18.26
CA ASN A 136 18.25 -19.72 -17.26
C ASN A 136 17.57 -18.43 -16.73
N ILE A 137 18.18 -17.27 -16.94
CA ILE A 137 17.64 -15.95 -16.53
C ILE A 137 17.00 -15.22 -17.72
N LYS A 138 17.44 -15.50 -18.96
CA LYS A 138 16.96 -14.82 -20.18
C LYS A 138 15.44 -14.72 -20.29
N LYS A 139 14.71 -15.80 -19.96
CA LYS A 139 13.24 -15.78 -20.02
C LYS A 139 12.66 -14.81 -18.98
N THR A 140 13.07 -14.92 -17.72
CA THR A 140 12.61 -14.03 -16.65
C THR A 140 12.97 -12.57 -16.94
N TYR A 141 14.16 -12.32 -17.48
CA TYR A 141 14.55 -10.99 -17.93
C TYR A 141 13.64 -10.46 -19.04
N ALA A 142 13.34 -11.29 -20.05
CA ALA A 142 12.43 -10.91 -21.13
C ALA A 142 11.03 -10.58 -20.59
N ASP A 143 10.46 -11.45 -19.75
CA ASP A 143 9.14 -11.26 -19.15
C ASP A 143 9.08 -9.93 -18.35
N ILE A 144 10.10 -9.64 -17.52
CA ILE A 144 10.17 -8.39 -16.72
C ILE A 144 10.34 -7.17 -17.63
N THR A 145 11.21 -7.24 -18.64
CA THR A 145 11.50 -6.09 -19.50
C THR A 145 10.39 -5.83 -20.52
N ASP A 146 9.61 -6.83 -20.90
CA ASP A 146 8.40 -6.65 -21.71
C ASP A 146 7.34 -5.85 -20.94
N ASP A 147 7.07 -6.21 -19.67
CA ASP A 147 6.15 -5.47 -18.79
C ASP A 147 6.65 -4.03 -18.52
N ALA A 148 7.94 -3.89 -18.18
CA ALA A 148 8.54 -2.59 -17.93
C ALA A 148 8.48 -1.66 -19.16
N LYS A 149 8.60 -2.20 -20.38
CA LYS A 149 8.47 -1.42 -21.63
C LYS A 149 7.04 -0.92 -21.78
N GLU A 150 6.04 -1.76 -21.55
CA GLU A 150 4.63 -1.36 -21.62
C GLU A 150 4.37 -0.20 -20.65
N HIS A 151 4.77 -0.33 -19.38
CA HIS A 151 4.58 0.75 -18.41
C HIS A 151 5.35 2.03 -18.77
N ALA A 152 6.60 1.92 -19.25
CA ALA A 152 7.37 3.09 -19.68
C ALA A 152 6.75 3.80 -20.89
N GLU A 153 6.22 3.05 -21.86
CA GLU A 153 5.52 3.58 -23.04
C GLU A 153 4.24 4.33 -22.63
N HIS A 154 3.40 3.71 -21.79
CA HIS A 154 2.19 4.35 -21.29
C HIS A 154 2.46 5.64 -20.51
N ILE A 155 3.52 5.68 -19.70
CA ILE A 155 3.96 6.90 -19.02
C ILE A 155 4.40 7.97 -20.03
N GLY A 156 5.18 7.55 -21.03
CA GLY A 156 5.71 8.40 -22.09
C GLY A 156 4.63 9.04 -22.97
N ASP A 157 3.59 8.30 -23.31
CA ASP A 157 2.55 8.75 -24.23
C ASP A 157 1.45 9.59 -23.56
N ASN A 158 1.44 9.67 -22.23
CA ASN A 158 0.38 10.33 -21.47
C ASN A 158 0.86 11.59 -20.71
N ALA A 159 1.66 12.42 -21.38
CA ALA A 159 2.04 13.75 -20.88
C ALA A 159 0.79 14.59 -20.50
N GLY A 160 0.80 15.15 -19.30
CA GLY A 160 -0.31 15.91 -18.71
C GLY A 160 -1.33 15.07 -17.94
N LYS A 161 -1.21 13.74 -17.91
CA LYS A 161 -2.11 12.84 -17.15
C LYS A 161 -1.35 12.17 -16.00
N ILE A 162 -1.01 12.96 -14.98
CA ILE A 162 -0.11 12.51 -13.92
C ILE A 162 -0.62 11.30 -13.12
N ASP A 163 -1.93 11.22 -12.87
CA ASP A 163 -2.51 10.09 -12.14
C ASP A 163 -2.30 8.78 -12.89
N HIS A 164 -2.54 8.79 -14.20
CA HIS A 164 -2.28 7.64 -15.06
C HIS A 164 -0.78 7.30 -15.13
N GLN A 165 0.09 8.30 -15.17
CA GLN A 165 1.54 8.06 -15.11
C GLN A 165 1.96 7.40 -13.79
N ARG A 166 1.34 7.79 -12.66
CA ARG A 166 1.61 7.21 -11.34
C ARG A 166 1.12 5.76 -11.23
N GLU A 167 -0.04 5.45 -11.81
CA GLU A 167 -0.56 4.09 -11.90
C GLU A 167 0.45 3.16 -12.60
N HIS A 168 0.93 3.55 -13.79
CA HIS A 168 1.94 2.77 -14.51
C HIS A 168 3.30 2.79 -13.79
N PHE A 169 3.66 3.89 -13.14
CA PHE A 169 4.92 3.97 -12.38
C PHE A 169 4.96 2.98 -11.20
N ALA A 170 3.82 2.69 -10.57
CA ALA A 170 3.74 1.70 -9.50
C ALA A 170 4.10 0.29 -9.99
N MET A 171 3.58 -0.11 -11.15
CA MET A 171 3.91 -1.42 -11.75
C MET A 171 5.36 -1.45 -12.26
N LEU A 172 5.80 -0.39 -12.93
CA LEU A 172 7.20 -0.24 -13.35
C LEU A 172 8.19 -0.34 -12.17
N SER A 173 7.82 0.18 -11.00
CA SER A 173 8.65 0.09 -9.79
C SER A 173 8.83 -1.35 -9.31
N LYS A 174 7.84 -2.21 -9.55
CA LYS A 174 7.95 -3.65 -9.30
C LYS A 174 8.97 -4.29 -10.24
N ASP A 175 8.87 -4.02 -11.53
CA ASP A 175 9.78 -4.60 -12.53
C ASP A 175 11.23 -4.20 -12.29
N VAL A 176 11.48 -2.91 -12.03
CA VAL A 176 12.82 -2.41 -11.72
C VAL A 176 13.36 -3.03 -10.43
N ASN A 177 12.53 -3.19 -9.40
CA ASN A 177 12.93 -3.90 -8.19
C ASN A 177 13.25 -5.38 -8.43
N ASP A 178 12.51 -6.07 -9.31
CA ASP A 178 12.79 -7.45 -9.67
C ASP A 178 14.10 -7.56 -10.47
N LEU A 179 14.39 -6.61 -11.38
CA LEU A 179 15.70 -6.48 -12.03
C LEU A 179 16.84 -6.27 -11.02
N ILE A 180 16.67 -5.38 -10.04
CA ILE A 180 17.66 -5.14 -8.98
C ILE A 180 17.92 -6.41 -8.15
N LYS A 181 16.88 -7.21 -7.85
CA LYS A 181 17.08 -8.47 -7.12
C LYS A 181 17.85 -9.51 -7.93
N ILE A 182 17.69 -9.54 -9.26
CA ILE A 182 18.37 -10.47 -10.16
C ILE A 182 19.83 -10.05 -10.37
N PHE A 183 20.07 -8.80 -10.79
CA PHE A 183 21.39 -8.36 -11.26
C PHE A 183 22.19 -7.57 -10.22
N GLY A 184 21.52 -7.02 -9.20
CA GLY A 184 22.13 -6.06 -8.28
C GLY A 184 22.45 -4.72 -8.97
N THR A 185 23.09 -3.84 -8.20
CA THR A 185 23.69 -2.59 -8.67
C THR A 185 24.72 -2.15 -7.63
N ASP A 186 25.77 -1.45 -8.07
CA ASP A 186 26.75 -0.83 -7.17
C ASP A 186 26.29 0.54 -6.65
N LYS A 187 25.17 1.06 -7.19
CA LYS A 187 24.59 2.32 -6.73
C LYS A 187 23.96 2.12 -5.36
N LYS A 188 24.24 3.05 -4.45
CA LYS A 188 23.56 3.13 -3.17
C LYS A 188 22.10 3.52 -3.40
N ILE A 189 21.17 2.62 -3.08
CA ILE A 189 19.74 2.81 -3.29
C ILE A 189 18.90 2.33 -2.11
N TYR A 190 17.68 2.82 -2.06
CA TYR A 190 16.69 2.58 -1.01
C TYR A 190 15.40 2.07 -1.65
N LYS A 191 14.74 1.10 -0.99
CA LYS A 191 13.35 0.75 -1.30
C LYS A 191 12.45 1.51 -0.37
N ASP A 192 11.82 2.55 -0.88
CA ASP A 192 10.87 3.33 -0.13
C ASP A 192 9.46 2.74 -0.29
N TYR A 193 8.56 3.09 0.62
CA TYR A 193 7.21 2.56 0.66
C TYR A 193 6.20 3.59 1.19
N CYS A 194 5.03 3.63 0.57
CA CYS A 194 3.87 4.42 0.96
C CYS A 194 2.69 3.46 1.24
N PRO A 195 2.26 3.30 2.50
CA PRO A 195 1.15 2.40 2.83
C PRO A 195 -0.22 2.92 2.35
N MET A 196 -0.31 4.19 1.96
CA MET A 196 -1.57 4.80 1.50
C MET A 196 -1.82 4.56 0.02
N TYR A 197 -0.76 4.38 -0.78
CA TYR A 197 -0.91 4.15 -2.21
C TYR A 197 -1.45 2.75 -2.47
N ASP A 198 -2.55 2.64 -3.22
CA ASP A 198 -3.20 1.38 -3.58
C ASP A 198 -3.41 0.45 -2.36
N GLN A 199 -3.84 1.02 -1.23
CA GLN A 199 -4.05 0.29 0.03
C GLN A 199 -2.80 -0.48 0.50
N GLY A 200 -1.61 0.01 0.13
CA GLY A 200 -0.32 -0.57 0.48
C GLY A 200 0.12 -1.73 -0.42
N LYS A 201 -0.62 -2.08 -1.47
CA LYS A 201 -0.30 -3.25 -2.32
C LYS A 201 0.87 -3.00 -3.27
N SER A 202 0.93 -1.81 -3.88
CA SER A 202 1.89 -1.45 -4.94
C SER A 202 2.68 -0.18 -4.66
N GLY A 203 2.61 0.33 -3.42
CA GLY A 203 3.17 1.64 -3.04
C GLY A 203 4.68 1.69 -2.78
N TYR A 204 5.53 0.90 -3.44
CA TYR A 204 6.99 0.98 -3.25
C TYR A 204 7.74 1.46 -4.49
N TRP A 205 8.83 2.19 -4.27
CA TRP A 205 9.71 2.71 -5.33
C TRP A 205 11.18 2.59 -4.94
N ILE A 206 12.06 2.80 -5.92
CA ILE A 206 13.50 2.86 -5.70
C ILE A 206 13.95 4.32 -5.65
N SER A 207 14.78 4.66 -4.65
CA SER A 207 15.33 5.98 -4.45
C SER A 207 16.85 5.93 -4.31
N GLU A 208 17.52 6.95 -4.82
CA GLU A 208 18.96 7.20 -4.71
C GLU A 208 19.32 8.11 -3.51
N VAL A 209 18.30 8.60 -2.80
CA VAL A 209 18.45 9.46 -1.61
C VAL A 209 17.70 8.88 -0.42
N LYS A 210 18.24 9.13 0.78
CA LYS A 210 17.64 8.68 2.04
C LYS A 210 16.38 9.47 2.43
N ASP A 211 16.27 10.72 1.96
CA ASP A 211 15.11 11.55 2.23
C ASP A 211 13.92 11.06 1.40
N ILE A 212 12.79 10.79 2.06
CA ILE A 212 11.57 10.36 1.39
C ILE A 212 11.04 11.48 0.49
N LYS A 213 10.91 11.15 -0.80
CA LYS A 213 10.27 11.96 -1.84
C LYS A 213 9.25 11.10 -2.58
N ASN A 214 7.99 11.22 -2.20
CA ASN A 214 6.91 10.34 -2.64
C ASN A 214 6.47 10.66 -4.08
N PRO A 215 6.73 9.78 -5.07
CA PRO A 215 6.35 10.02 -6.47
C PRO A 215 4.84 9.85 -6.74
N TYR A 216 4.12 9.14 -5.87
CA TYR A 216 2.70 8.85 -6.04
C TYR A 216 1.78 10.00 -5.66
N TYR A 217 2.24 10.89 -4.77
CA TYR A 217 1.46 12.04 -4.31
C TYR A 217 2.15 13.37 -4.56
N GLY A 218 3.41 13.37 -5.02
CA GLY A 218 4.14 14.59 -5.38
C GLY A 218 4.11 15.63 -4.27
N SER A 219 3.77 16.87 -4.60
CA SER A 219 3.73 17.97 -3.62
C SER A 219 2.69 17.78 -2.51
N GLU A 220 1.63 17.00 -2.71
CA GLU A 220 0.57 16.81 -1.70
C GLU A 220 1.05 16.05 -0.47
N MET A 221 1.91 15.05 -0.66
CA MET A 221 2.42 14.20 0.42
C MET A 221 3.90 13.84 0.20
N LEU A 222 4.72 14.82 -0.19
CA LEU A 222 6.09 14.59 -0.66
C LEU A 222 6.96 13.83 0.34
N THR A 223 6.76 14.03 1.64
CA THR A 223 7.57 13.38 2.69
C THR A 223 6.88 12.16 3.31
N CYS A 224 5.73 11.73 2.76
CA CYS A 224 4.97 10.61 3.31
C CYS A 224 5.52 9.27 2.78
N GLY A 225 5.85 8.36 3.70
CA GLY A 225 6.38 7.04 3.40
C GLY A 225 7.50 6.66 4.37
N GLY A 226 8.20 5.57 4.07
CA GLY A 226 9.35 5.11 4.83
C GLY A 226 10.23 4.14 4.05
N ILE A 227 11.47 4.00 4.49
CA ILE A 227 12.44 3.07 3.91
C ILE A 227 12.14 1.67 4.43
N THR A 228 12.09 0.70 3.52
CA THR A 228 11.88 -0.73 3.83
C THR A 228 13.10 -1.59 3.53
N LYS A 229 14.03 -1.10 2.71
CA LYS A 229 15.30 -1.78 2.41
C LYS A 229 16.35 -0.77 1.98
N GLU A 230 17.60 -1.06 2.32
CA GLU A 230 18.78 -0.38 1.79
C GLU A 230 19.63 -1.45 1.07
N TRP A 231 20.21 -1.11 -0.09
CA TRP A 231 21.21 -1.92 -0.77
C TRP A 231 22.59 -1.27 -0.68
#